data_AF-K0YEH1-F1
#
_entry.id   AF-K0YEH1-F1
#
_cell.length_a   1.000
_cell.length_b   1.000
_cell.length_c   1.000
_cell.angle_alpha   90.00
_cell.angle_beta   90.00
_cell.angle_gamma   90.00
#
_symmetry.space_group_name_H-M   'P 1'
#
loop_
_entity.id
_entity.type
_entity.pdbx_description
1 polymer ?
#
loop_
_entity_poly.entity_id
_entity_poly.type
_entity_poly.pdbx_seq_one_letter_code
_entity_poly.pdbx_strand_id
1 'polypeptide(L)' 'MADRKNLTVFGTGVLGSQIILQAAYNGKNVVAYDIAQEPLDRLPDRWERLRKD' A
#
# COMPACT_ATOMS: atom_id res chain seq x y z
N MET A 1 1.90 18.53 13.11
CA MET A 1 1.81 17.12 12.65
C MET A 1 3.14 16.44 12.96
N ALA A 2 3.15 15.25 13.55
CA ALA A 2 4.41 14.53 13.80
C ALA A 2 4.93 13.88 12.51
N ASP A 3 6.19 14.11 12.17
CA ASP A 3 6.85 13.44 11.05
C ASP A 3 7.05 11.95 11.37
N ARG A 4 6.37 11.09 10.61
CA ARG A 4 6.46 9.63 10.76
C ARG A 4 7.00 9.05 9.47
N LYS A 5 8.24 8.54 9.54
CA LYS A 5 8.96 7.91 8.42
C LYS A 5 8.47 6.51 8.09
N ASN A 6 8.11 5.72 9.11
CA ASN A 6 7.71 4.32 8.94
C ASN A 6 6.19 4.15 9.07
N LEU A 7 5.60 3.34 8.20
CA LEU A 7 4.18 2.99 8.21
C LEU A 7 4.02 1.48 7.95
N THR A 8 3.27 0.80 8.81
CA THR A 8 2.83 -0.59 8.53
C THR A 8 1.33 -0.59 8.25
N VAL A 9 0.93 -1.24 7.16
CA VAL A 9 -0.48 -1.37 6.75
C VAL A 9 -0.89 -2.83 6.86
N PHE A 10 -1.88 -3.10 7.72
CA PHE A 10 -2.47 -4.43 7.90
C PHE A 10 -3.71 -4.55 7.00
N GLY A 11 -3.67 -5.47 6.05
CA GLY A 11 -4.68 -5.67 5.03
C GLY A 11 -4.33 -4.93 3.73
N THR A 12 -4.33 -5.66 2.62
CA THR A 12 -3.82 -5.18 1.33
C THR A 12 -4.86 -5.17 0.22
N GLY A 13 -6.15 -5.32 0.57
CA GLY A 13 -7.29 -5.17 -0.32
C GLY A 13 -7.41 -3.77 -0.95
N VAL A 14 -8.60 -3.38 -1.43
CA VAL A 14 -8.75 -2.13 -2.21
C VAL A 14 -8.22 -0.89 -1.46
N LEU A 15 -8.74 -0.62 -0.26
CA LEU A 15 -8.33 0.55 0.53
C LEU A 15 -6.87 0.45 1.00
N GLY A 16 -6.45 -0.73 1.46
CA GLY A 16 -5.07 -0.96 1.90
C GLY A 16 -4.06 -0.67 0.79
N SER A 17 -4.34 -1.15 -0.43
CA SER A 17 -3.47 -0.92 -1.59
C SER A 17 -3.30 0.57 -1.94
N GLN A 18 -4.37 1.37 -1.81
CA GLN A 18 -4.34 2.81 -2.05
C GLN A 18 -3.51 3.52 -0.97
N ILE A 19 -3.70 3.16 0.31
CA ILE A 19 -2.93 3.71 1.43
C ILE A 19 -1.44 3.41 1.24
N ILE A 20 -1.10 2.17 0.88
CA ILE A 20 0.29 1.75 0.65
C ILE A 20 0.91 2.59 -0.47
N LEU A 21 0.25 2.67 -1.63
CA LEU A 21 0.76 3.40 -2.79
C LEU A 21 0.97 4.89 -2.47
N GLN A 22 -0.04 5.54 -1.89
CA GLN A 22 0.02 6.96 -1.57
C GLN A 22 1.06 7.26 -0.49
N ALA A 23 1.17 6.43 0.55
CA ALA A 23 2.18 6.61 1.58
C ALA A 23 3.61 6.45 1.03
N ALA A 24 3.84 5.43 0.21
CA ALA A 24 5.14 5.19 -0.43
C ALA A 24 5.49 6.31 -1.42
N TYR A 25 4.53 6.76 -2.24
CA TYR A 25 4.70 7.88 -3.17
C TYR A 25 5.08 9.18 -2.45
N ASN A 26 4.53 9.41 -1.25
CA ASN A 26 4.88 10.56 -0.40
C ASN A 26 6.14 10.32 0.47
N GLY A 27 6.97 9.34 0.14
CA GLY A 27 8.29 9.15 0.74
C GLY A 27 8.31 8.47 2.11
N LYS A 28 7.23 7.76 2.49
CA LYS A 28 7.25 6.92 3.69
C LYS A 28 7.86 5.56 3.39
N ASN A 29 8.56 5.00 4.37
CA ASN A 29 8.96 3.60 4.37
C ASN A 29 7.75 2.74 4.79
N VAL A 30 7.16 2.03 3.84
CA VAL A 30 5.90 1.29 4.03
C VAL A 30 6.15 -0.22 4.08
N VAL A 31 5.60 -0.88 5.09
CA VAL A 31 5.49 -2.33 5.18
C VAL A 31 4.03 -2.72 5.00
N ALA A 32 3.75 -3.56 4.00
CA ALA A 32 2.42 -4.13 3.78
C ALA A 32 2.35 -5.53 4.37
N TYR A 33 1.30 -5.81 5.14
CA TYR A 33 1.04 -7.13 5.70
C TYR A 33 -0.35 -7.61 5.29
N ASP A 34 -0.44 -8.88 4.91
CA ASP A 34 -1.70 -9.59 4.77
C ASP A 34 -1.55 -11.00 5.35
N ILE A 35 -2.66 -11.66 5.66
CA ILE A 35 -2.65 -13.02 6.25
C ILE A 35 -2.29 -14.09 5.21
N ALA A 36 -2.37 -13.76 3.93
CA ALA A 36 -2.08 -14.64 2.81
C ALA A 36 -1.20 -13.93 1.77
N GLN A 37 -0.46 -14.69 0.98
CA GLN A 37 0.39 -14.15 -0.08
C GLN A 37 -0.41 -13.62 -1.28
N GLU A 38 -1.52 -14.29 -1.62
CA GLU A 38 -2.33 -13.95 -2.80
C GLU A 38 -2.79 -12.47 -2.85
N PRO A 39 -3.28 -11.83 -1.77
CA PRO A 39 -3.60 -10.40 -1.77
C PRO A 39 -2.41 -9.48 -2.07
N LEU A 40 -1.20 -9.86 -1.64
CA LEU A 40 0.04 -9.11 -1.88
C LEU A 40 0.46 -9.19 -3.34
N ASP A 41 0.37 -10.37 -3.95
CA ASP A 41 0.71 -10.60 -5.35
C ASP A 41 -0.18 -9.79 -6.30
N ARG A 42 -1.40 -9.45 -5.88
CA ARG A 42 -2.36 -8.61 -6.63
C ARG A 42 -2.10 -7.11 -6.53
N LEU A 43 -1.17 -6.65 -5.70
CA LEU A 43 -0.89 -5.22 -5.50
C LEU A 43 -0.44 -4.50 -6.78
N PRO A 44 0.50 -5.04 -7.61
CA PRO A 44 0.93 -4.38 -8.83
C PRO A 44 -0.24 -4.10 -9.79
N ASP A 45 -1.12 -5.08 -10.02
CA ASP A 45 -2.29 -4.91 -10.87
C ASP A 45 -3.26 -3.86 -10.34
N ARG A 46 -3.45 -3.80 -9.00
CA ARG A 46 -4.27 -2.76 -8.36
C ARG A 46 -3.67 -1.37 -8.57
N TRP A 47 -2.36 -1.23 -8.44
CA TRP A 47 -1.67 0.06 -8.61
C TRP A 47 -1.65 0.52 -10.05
N GLU A 48 -1.50 -0.39 -11.02
CA GLU A 48 -1.59 -0.06 -12.44
C GLU A 48 -2.98 0.46 -12.83
N ARG A 49 -4.04 -0.04 -12.20
CA ARG A 49 -5.39 0.54 -12.36
C ARG A 49 -5.48 1.95 -11.78
N LEU A 50 -4.98 2.16 -10.56
CA LEU A 50 -5.01 3.47 -9.88
C LEU A 50 -4.19 4.56 -10.58
N ARG A 51 -3.27 4.21 -11.48
CA ARG A 51 -2.49 5.16 -12.27
C ARG A 51 -3.15 5.59 -13.58
N LYS A 52 -4.14 4.83 -14.04
CA LYS A 52 -4.88 5.09 -15.28
C LYS A 52 -6.15 5.91 -15.06
N ASP A 53 -6.64 5.92 -13.83
CA ASP A 53 -7.74 6.77 -13.35
C ASP A 53 -7.21 8.16 -12.96
#